data_AF-A0A927DYJ8-F1
#
_entry.id   AF-A0A927DYJ8-F1
#
_cell.length_a   1.000
_cell.length_b   1.000
_cell.length_c   1.000
_cell.angle_alpha   90.00
_cell.angle_beta   90.00
_cell.angle_gamma   90.00
#
_symmetry.space_group_name_H-M   'P 1'
#
loop_
_entity.id
_entity.type
_entity.pdbx_description
1 polymer ?
#
loop_
_entity_poly.entity_id
_entity_poly.type
_entity_poly.pdbx_seq_one_letter_code
_entity_poly.pdbx_strand_id
1 'polypeptide(L)'
;MIHPERDDWARQLTALRQQMAEQAASLDASGEFPWRNIDHLRAGGWLSLAVPPSCGGAGASLAQLQQVIAAIASGESRRQR
;
A
#
# COMPACT_ATOMS: atom_id res chain seq x y z
N MET A 1 -12.23 -4.67 4.12
CA MET A 1 -12.25 -4.66 2.64
C MET A 1 -11.89 -3.24 2.20
N ILE A 2 -10.96 -3.10 1.25
CA ILE A 2 -10.55 -1.79 0.72
C ILE A 2 -11.62 -1.29 -0.23
N HIS A 3 -12.02 -0.03 -0.08
CA HIS A 3 -12.98 0.60 -0.97
C HIS A 3 -12.43 1.96 -1.38
N PRO A 4 -11.82 2.05 -2.57
CA PRO A 4 -11.08 3.24 -2.97
C PRO A 4 -11.98 4.43 -3.37
N GLU A 5 -13.31 4.21 -3.41
CA GLU A 5 -14.35 5.21 -3.65
C GLU A 5 -14.90 5.85 -2.37
N ARG A 6 -14.43 5.42 -1.18
CA ARG A 6 -14.94 5.94 0.10
C ARG A 6 -14.14 7.12 0.62
N ASP A 7 -14.80 7.97 1.41
CA ASP A 7 -14.21 9.15 2.07
C ASP A 7 -13.01 8.84 2.98
N ASP A 8 -12.79 7.57 3.35
CA ASP A 8 -11.68 7.14 4.20
C ASP A 8 -10.42 6.74 3.44
N TRP A 9 -10.41 6.78 2.10
CA TRP A 9 -9.27 6.37 1.26
C TRP A 9 -7.95 7.03 1.64
N ALA A 10 -7.96 8.35 1.89
CA ALA A 10 -6.77 9.08 2.32
C ALA A 10 -6.22 8.55 3.67
N ARG A 11 -7.10 8.17 4.60
CA ARG A 11 -6.69 7.58 5.89
C ARG A 11 -6.10 6.18 5.69
N GLN A 12 -6.69 5.38 4.81
CA GLN A 12 -6.19 4.05 4.46
C GLN A 12 -4.77 4.14 3.86
N LEU A 13 -4.53 5.10 2.96
CA LEU A 13 -3.21 5.33 2.40
C LEU A 13 -2.20 5.85 3.43
N THR A 14 -2.62 6.64 4.42
CA THR A 14 -1.75 7.09 5.51
C THR A 14 -1.35 5.93 6.42
N ALA A 15 -2.30 5.07 6.78
CA ALA A 15 -2.02 3.87 7.58
C ALA A 15 -1.08 2.91 6.84
N LEU A 16 -1.29 2.71 5.53
CA LEU A 16 -0.42 1.90 4.69
C LEU A 16 1.02 2.45 4.69
N ARG A 17 1.21 3.76 4.54
CA ARG A 17 2.55 4.38 4.59
C ARG A 17 3.25 4.12 5.93
N GLN A 18 2.54 4.29 7.04
CA GLN A 18 3.09 4.06 8.37
C GLN A 18 3.56 2.61 8.53
N GLN A 19 2.75 1.64 8.09
CA GLN A 19 3.09 0.21 8.15
C GLN A 19 4.33 -0.14 7.32
N MET A 20 4.51 0.46 6.14
CA MET A 20 5.70 0.23 5.32
C MET A 20 6.94 0.90 5.90
N ALA A 21 6.79 2.10 6.47
CA ALA A 21 7.88 2.85 7.08
C ALA A 21 8.46 2.18 8.33
N GLU A 22 7.64 1.45 9.10
CA GLU A 22 8.09 0.72 10.31
C GLU A 22 9.26 -0.23 10.06
N GLN A 23 9.31 -0.86 8.88
CA GLN A 23 10.32 -1.86 8.54
C GLN A 23 11.35 -1.38 7.51
N ALA A 24 11.11 -0.24 6.86
CA ALA A 24 11.94 0.26 5.75
C ALA A 24 13.43 0.29 6.11
N ALA A 25 13.83 0.99 7.18
CA ALA A 25 15.24 1.11 7.57
C ALA A 25 15.93 -0.24 7.86
N SER A 26 15.21 -1.20 8.45
CA SER A 26 15.76 -2.53 8.74
C SER A 26 15.92 -3.36 7.47
N LEU A 27 14.97 -3.25 6.54
CA LEU A 27 14.99 -3.96 5.26
C LEU A 27 16.06 -3.37 4.34
N ASP A 28 16.22 -2.04 4.32
CA ASP A 28 17.25 -1.36 3.55
C ASP A 28 18.66 -1.74 4.03
N ALA A 29 18.86 -1.86 5.36
CA ALA A 29 20.14 -2.25 5.94
C ALA A 29 20.48 -3.74 5.74
N SER A 30 19.48 -4.62 5.76
CA SER A 30 19.66 -6.08 5.68
C SER A 30 19.60 -6.62 4.24
N GLY A 31 18.93 -5.93 3.33
CA GLY A 31 18.61 -6.43 2.00
C GLY A 31 17.61 -7.60 1.99
N GLU A 32 16.96 -7.90 3.12
CA GLU A 32 16.02 -9.01 3.23
C GLU A 32 14.72 -8.75 2.46
N PHE A 33 14.10 -9.82 1.99
CA PHE A 33 12.79 -9.73 1.36
C PHE A 33 11.72 -9.36 2.40
N PRO A 34 10.80 -8.41 2.10
CA PRO A 34 9.91 -7.83 3.09
C PRO A 34 8.65 -8.68 3.35
N TRP A 35 8.82 -9.93 3.81
CA TRP A 35 7.74 -10.90 4.03
C TRP A 35 6.59 -10.34 4.86
N ARG A 36 6.90 -9.67 5.96
CA ARG A 36 5.88 -9.09 6.84
C ARG A 36 5.08 -7.98 6.16
N ASN A 37 5.71 -7.18 5.29
CA ASN A 37 4.98 -6.18 4.49
C ASN A 37 4.04 -6.87 3.50
N ILE A 38 4.48 -7.95 2.85
CA ILE A 38 3.64 -8.75 1.95
C ILE A 38 2.42 -9.32 2.69
N ASP A 39 2.60 -9.84 3.90
CA ASP A 39 1.50 -10.34 4.73
C ASP A 39 0.51 -9.24 5.11
N HIS A 40 1.00 -8.05 5.48
CA HIS A 40 0.15 -6.89 5.75
C HIS A 40 -0.65 -6.46 4.51
N LEU A 41 -0.02 -6.42 3.33
CA LEU A 41 -0.69 -6.09 2.08
C LEU A 41 -1.77 -7.12 1.71
N ARG A 42 -1.48 -8.42 1.92
CA ARG A 42 -2.42 -9.51 1.70
C ARG A 42 -3.61 -9.42 2.65
N ALA A 43 -3.36 -9.31 3.95
CA ALA A 43 -4.42 -9.20 4.97
C ALA A 43 -5.30 -7.96 4.75
N GLY A 44 -4.71 -6.87 4.27
CA GLY A 44 -5.44 -5.65 3.92
C GLY A 44 -6.21 -5.73 2.59
N GLY A 45 -5.98 -6.73 1.74
CA GLY A 45 -6.61 -6.83 0.41
C GLY A 45 -6.02 -5.87 -0.63
N TRP A 46 -4.83 -5.31 -0.38
CA TRP A 46 -4.16 -4.39 -1.29
C TRP A 46 -3.67 -5.08 -2.58
N LEU A 47 -3.38 -6.37 -2.51
CA LEU A 47 -2.85 -7.17 -3.63
C LEU A 47 -3.91 -7.48 -4.71
N SER A 48 -5.19 -7.28 -4.41
CA SER A 48 -6.30 -7.54 -5.34
C SER A 48 -6.97 -6.25 -5.85
N LEU A 49 -6.31 -5.09 -5.71
CA LEU A 49 -6.89 -3.81 -6.10
C LEU A 49 -7.20 -3.70 -7.59
N ALA A 50 -6.31 -4.19 -8.45
CA ALA A 50 -6.48 -4.17 -9.89
C ALA A 50 -7.46 -5.25 -10.41
N VAL A 51 -7.85 -6.19 -9.55
CA VAL A 51 -8.76 -7.28 -9.94
C VAL A 51 -10.18 -6.70 -10.06
N PRO A 52 -10.92 -7.00 -11.14
CA PRO A 52 -12.30 -6.53 -11.28
C PRO A 52 -13.23 -7.00 -10.15
N PRO A 53 -14.28 -6.25 -9.80
CA PRO A 53 -15.23 -6.66 -8.76
C PRO A 53 -15.94 -7.98 -9.08
N SER A 54 -16.18 -8.28 -10.36
CA SER A 54 -16.75 -9.56 -10.82
C SER A 54 -15.88 -10.77 -10.48
N CYS A 55 -14.59 -10.56 -10.22
CA CYS A 55 -13.64 -11.59 -9.81
C CYS A 55 -13.26 -11.48 -8.32
N GLY A 56 -14.00 -10.70 -7.52
CA GLY A 56 -13.77 -10.52 -6.09
C GLY A 56 -12.70 -9.48 -5.72
N GLY A 57 -12.27 -8.65 -6.67
CA GLY A 57 -11.32 -7.55 -6.43
C GLY A 57 -11.98 -6.19 -6.20
N ALA A 58 -11.15 -5.14 -6.12
CA ALA A 58 -11.65 -3.77 -5.88
C ALA A 58 -11.92 -2.96 -7.16
N GLY A 59 -11.43 -3.40 -8.32
CA GLY A 59 -11.60 -2.67 -9.60
C GLY A 59 -10.99 -1.27 -9.59
N ALA A 60 -9.89 -1.05 -8.86
CA ALA A 60 -9.29 0.26 -8.70
C ALA A 60 -8.81 0.84 -10.04
N SER A 61 -9.05 2.14 -10.23
CA SER A 61 -8.54 2.91 -11.35
C SER A 61 -7.02 3.01 -11.33
N LEU A 62 -6.43 3.35 -12.48
CA LEU A 62 -4.99 3.61 -12.60
C LEU A 62 -4.51 4.70 -11.63
N ALA A 63 -5.32 5.73 -11.38
CA ALA A 63 -4.97 6.80 -10.44
C ALA A 63 -4.91 6.28 -8.99
N GLN A 64 -5.85 5.43 -8.59
CA GLN A 64 -5.86 4.81 -7.25
C GLN A 64 -4.67 3.84 -7.10
N LEU A 65 -4.37 3.04 -8.12
CA LEU A 65 -3.21 2.14 -8.11
C LEU A 65 -1.90 2.92 -7.94
N GLN A 66 -1.72 4.04 -8.66
CA GLN A 66 -0.56 4.91 -8.50
C GLN A 66 -0.42 5.46 -7.08
N GLN A 67 -1.53 5.86 -6.44
CA GLN A 67 -1.50 6.37 -5.07
C GLN A 67 -1.07 5.28 -4.06
N VAL A 68 -1.47 4.04 -4.30
CA VAL A 68 -1.06 2.88 -3.47
C VAL A 68 0.40 2.53 -3.71
N ILE A 69 0.84 2.47 -4.96
CA ILE A 69 2.25 2.24 -5.30
C ILE A 69 3.12 3.32 -4.64
N ALA A 70 2.72 4.59 -4.73
CA ALA A 70 3.42 5.68 -4.06
C ALA A 70 3.40 5.55 -2.53
N ALA A 71 2.30 5.07 -1.94
CA ALA A 71 2.22 4.81 -0.50
C ALA A 71 3.13 3.65 -0.05
N ILE A 72 3.23 2.58 -0.86
CA ILE A 72 4.12 1.45 -0.59
C ILE A 72 5.58 1.84 -0.75
N ALA A 73 5.88 2.57 -1.83
CA ALA A 73 7.22 3.05 -2.16
C ALA A 73 7.70 4.23 -1.30
N SER A 74 6.90 4.68 -0.33
CA SER A 74 7.29 5.75 0.60
C SER A 74 8.35 5.26 1.60
N GLY A 75 9.53 4.89 1.12
CA GLY A 75 10.75 4.60 1.87
C GLY A 75 11.78 5.74 1.80
N GLU A 76 11.81 6.51 0.71
CA GLU A 76 12.68 7.69 0.55
C GLU A 76 11.95 8.79 -0.25
N SER A 77 12.17 10.06 0.09
CA SER A 77 11.47 11.27 -0.42
C SER A 77 10.09 11.59 0.17
N ARG A 78 10.07 12.08 1.42
CA ARG A 78 9.39 13.35 1.80
C ARG A 78 10.00 13.92 3.10
N ARG A 79 11.30 14.25 3.09
CA ARG A 79 11.78 15.40 3.88
C ARG A 79 11.68 16.62 2.98
N GLN A 80 10.77 17.52 3.34
CA GLN A 80 10.63 18.91 2.88
C GLN A 80 10.76 19.19 1.37
N ARG A 81 9.63 19.57 0.76
CA ARG A 81 9.45 20.89 0.17
C ARG A 81 7.98 21.24 0.08
#